data_AF-A0A7W2B0Q5-F1
#
_entry.id   AF-A0A7W2B0Q5-F1
#
_cell.length_a   1.000
_cell.length_b   1.000
_cell.length_c   1.000
_cell.angle_alpha   90.00
_cell.angle_beta   90.00
_cell.angle_gamma   90.00
#
_symmetry.space_group_name_H-M   'P 1'
#
loop_
_entity.id
_entity.type
_entity.pdbx_description
1 polymer ?
#
loop_
_entity_poly.entity_id
_entity_poly.type
_entity_poly.pdbx_seq_one_letter_code
_entity_poly.pdbx_strand_id
1 'polypeptide(L)'
;MSALNYDEIFEEWRKVYLTGDYEDWSVVIEEGINKDFAAIALFLDNKTAKASGESTDYYDGFKKASLQVLDLLEILITEEPEEKIIRITKKESTRVRDQKLAKEIWG
;
A
#
# COMPACT_ATOMS: atom_id res chain seq x y z
N MET A 1 -17.70 13.89 9.81
CA MET A 1 -16.43 13.14 9.99
C MET A 1 -15.34 14.08 9.54
N SER A 2 -14.37 14.46 10.39
CA SER A 2 -13.27 15.30 9.93
C SER A 2 -12.48 14.51 8.89
N ALA A 3 -12.19 15.12 7.75
CA ALA A 3 -11.28 14.52 6.79
C ALA A 3 -9.97 14.16 7.52
N LEU A 4 -9.49 12.94 7.33
CA LEU A 4 -8.17 12.57 7.81
C LEU A 4 -7.17 13.51 7.13
N ASN A 5 -6.29 14.12 7.92
CA ASN A 5 -5.27 15.01 7.37
C ASN A 5 -4.15 14.14 6.80
N TYR A 6 -4.28 13.78 5.52
CA TYR A 6 -3.31 12.94 4.82
C TYR A 6 -1.87 13.43 5.03
N ASP A 7 -1.63 14.74 4.92
CA ASP A 7 -0.28 15.29 5.00
C ASP A 7 0.33 15.07 6.39
N GLU A 8 -0.46 15.19 7.46
CA GLU A 8 -0.03 14.93 8.83
C GLU A 8 0.23 13.44 9.07
N ILE A 9 -0.67 12.56 8.61
CA ILE A 9 -0.51 11.11 8.73
C ILE A 9 0.72 10.64 7.95
N PHE A 10 0.94 11.20 6.76
CA PHE A 10 2.07 10.88 5.92
C PHE A 10 3.39 11.33 6.54
N GLU A 11 3.45 12.53 7.12
CA GLU A 11 4.66 13.01 7.78
C GLU A 11 5.02 12.19 9.03
N GLU A 12 4.03 11.81 9.85
CA GLU A 12 4.27 10.92 10.99
C GLU A 12 4.72 9.52 10.55
N TRP A 13 4.08 8.96 9.53
CA TRP A 13 4.51 7.69 8.93
C TRP A 13 5.94 7.77 8.39
N ARG A 14 6.27 8.83 7.63
CA ARG A 14 7.58 9.04 7.02
C ARG A 14 8.70 9.07 8.06
N LYS A 15 8.50 9.77 9.19
CA LYS A 15 9.50 9.85 10.27
C LYS A 15 9.85 8.49 10.86
N VAL A 16 8.91 7.55 10.85
CA VAL A 16 9.11 6.20 11.40
C VAL A 16 9.70 5.27 10.35
N TYR A 17 9.17 5.30 9.12
CA TYR A 17 9.41 4.25 8.12
C TYR A 17 10.40 4.63 7.01
N LEU A 18 10.61 5.92 6.72
CA LEU A 18 11.65 6.39 5.80
C LEU A 18 12.87 6.83 6.60
N THR A 19 13.50 5.87 7.27
CA THR A 19 14.72 6.07 8.06
C THR A 19 15.79 5.06 7.66
N GLY A 20 17.06 5.34 7.96
CA GLY A 20 18.18 4.47 7.60
C GLY A 20 18.34 4.33 6.08
N ASP A 21 18.27 3.11 5.57
CA ASP A 21 18.44 2.81 4.13
C ASP A 21 17.34 3.42 3.23
N TYR A 22 16.24 3.87 3.84
CA TYR A 22 15.09 4.48 3.17
C TYR A 22 14.99 6.01 3.38
N GLU A 23 15.96 6.64 4.05
CA GLU A 23 15.89 8.07 4.43
C GLU A 23 15.74 9.01 3.22
N ASP A 24 16.38 8.67 2.10
CA ASP A 24 16.32 9.45 0.86
C ASP A 24 15.32 8.91 -0.16
N TRP A 25 14.47 7.97 0.24
CA TRP A 25 13.40 7.46 -0.62
C TRP A 25 12.20 8.40 -0.64
N SER A 26 11.46 8.36 -1.75
CA SER A 26 10.24 9.14 -1.94
C SER A 26 9.02 8.26 -2.15
N VAL A 27 7.84 8.77 -1.80
CA VAL A 27 6.57 8.08 -2.04
C VAL A 27 5.82 8.77 -3.17
N VAL A 28 5.45 8.01 -4.20
CA VAL A 28 4.69 8.50 -5.35
C VAL A 28 3.34 7.80 -5.39
N ILE A 29 2.27 8.58 -5.39
CA ILE A 29 0.89 8.09 -5.50
C ILE A 29 0.38 8.40 -6.90
N GLU A 30 -0.09 7.37 -7.62
CA GLU A 30 -0.67 7.52 -8.94
C GLU A 30 -1.93 8.43 -8.91
N GLU A 31 -2.11 9.22 -9.98
CA GLU A 31 -3.28 10.09 -10.10
C GLU A 31 -4.58 9.27 -10.06
N GLY A 32 -5.57 9.76 -9.30
CA GLY A 32 -6.87 9.11 -9.16
C GLY A 32 -6.99 8.13 -7.98
N ILE A 33 -5.91 7.85 -7.26
CA ILE A 33 -5.98 7.13 -5.97
C ILE A 33 -6.43 8.10 -4.88
N ASN A 34 -7.40 7.69 -4.07
CA ASN A 34 -7.84 8.47 -2.90
C ASN A 34 -6.69 8.52 -1.87
N LYS A 35 -6.34 9.72 -1.42
CA LYS A 35 -5.26 9.95 -0.44
C LYS A 35 -5.45 9.19 0.88
N ASP A 36 -6.68 9.09 1.38
CA ASP A 36 -6.98 8.33 2.60
C ASP A 36 -6.68 6.83 2.41
N PHE A 37 -6.97 6.30 1.21
CA PHE A 37 -6.66 4.91 0.90
C PHE A 37 -5.16 4.69 0.72
N ALA A 38 -4.44 5.67 0.16
CA ALA A 38 -2.99 5.65 0.08
C ALA A 38 -2.35 5.67 1.48
N ALA A 39 -2.85 6.49 2.40
CA ALA A 39 -2.39 6.51 3.79
C ALA A 39 -2.65 5.17 4.51
N ILE A 40 -3.85 4.59 4.33
CA ILE A 40 -4.16 3.25 4.84
C ILE A 40 -3.21 2.21 4.25
N ALA A 41 -2.94 2.29 2.95
CA ALA A 41 -2.05 1.35 2.26
C ALA A 41 -0.62 1.42 2.82
N LEU A 42 -0.08 2.62 3.01
CA LEU A 42 1.24 2.84 3.63
C LEU A 42 1.29 2.31 5.07
N PHE A 43 0.22 2.49 5.84
CA PHE A 43 0.14 1.98 7.21
C PHE A 43 0.10 0.45 7.28
N LEU A 44 -0.47 -0.19 6.25
CA LEU A 44 -0.54 -1.64 6.12
C LEU A 44 0.69 -2.25 5.43
N ASP A 45 1.61 -1.42 4.93
CA ASP A 45 2.84 -1.90 4.31
C ASP A 45 3.77 -2.51 5.37
N ASN A 46 3.70 -3.83 5.43
CA ASN A 46 4.43 -4.66 6.35
C ASN A 46 5.91 -4.82 5.99
N LYS A 47 6.35 -4.33 4.83
CA LYS A 47 7.75 -4.42 4.42
C LYS A 47 8.61 -3.36 5.11
N THR A 48 8.11 -2.14 5.21
CA THR A 48 8.73 -1.06 5.98
C THR A 48 8.71 -1.35 7.49
N ALA A 49 7.70 -2.07 7.99
CA ALA A 49 7.65 -2.53 9.37
C ALA A 49 8.61 -3.68 9.72
N LYS A 50 9.22 -4.37 8.73
CA LYS A 50 10.28 -5.36 8.97
C LYS A 50 11.63 -4.74 9.31
N ALA A 51 11.85 -3.46 8.97
CA ALA A 51 13.06 -2.74 9.33
C ALA A 51 13.20 -2.50 10.85
N SER A 52 12.11 -2.65 11.64
CA SER A 52 12.11 -2.44 13.09
C SER A 52 12.29 -3.71 13.96
N GLY A 53 12.49 -4.89 13.36
CA GLY A 53 13.05 -6.05 14.07
C GLY A 53 12.11 -7.00 14.85
N GLU A 54 10.79 -7.01 14.63
CA GLU A 54 9.87 -7.96 15.30
C GLU A 54 9.50 -9.20 14.44
N SER A 55 9.55 -10.39 15.04
CA SER A 55 9.29 -11.71 14.46
C SER A 55 8.10 -12.39 15.20
N THR A 56 7.33 -13.39 14.72
CA THR A 56 7.25 -14.11 13.43
C THR A 56 5.86 -14.75 13.17
N ASP A 57 4.94 -14.83 14.14
CA ASP A 57 3.62 -15.49 13.92
C ASP A 57 2.40 -14.55 13.91
N TYR A 58 2.44 -13.45 14.70
CA TYR A 58 1.42 -12.38 14.64
C TYR A 58 1.43 -11.68 13.26
N TYR A 59 2.59 -11.68 12.63
CA TYR A 59 2.87 -10.99 11.39
C TYR A 59 2.20 -11.63 10.17
N ASP A 60 2.04 -12.96 10.12
CA ASP A 60 1.44 -13.62 8.97
C ASP A 60 -0.08 -13.41 8.90
N GLY A 61 -0.76 -13.41 10.05
CA GLY A 61 -2.18 -13.05 10.16
C GLY A 61 -2.41 -11.58 9.77
N PHE A 62 -1.58 -10.68 10.30
CA PHE A 62 -1.64 -9.25 9.99
C PHE A 62 -1.29 -8.95 8.53
N LYS A 63 -0.27 -9.62 7.96
CA LYS A 63 0.09 -9.54 6.55
C LYS A 63 -1.04 -10.01 5.64
N LYS A 64 -1.70 -11.13 5.97
CA LYS A 64 -2.84 -11.62 5.19
C LYS A 64 -4.02 -10.65 5.23
N ALA A 65 -4.35 -10.11 6.40
CA ALA A 65 -5.40 -9.09 6.53
C ALA A 65 -5.05 -7.81 5.78
N SER A 66 -3.78 -7.37 5.86
CA SER A 66 -3.26 -6.20 5.14
C SER A 66 -3.39 -6.36 3.63
N LEU A 67 -3.00 -7.52 3.09
CA LEU A 67 -3.15 -7.83 1.67
C LEU A 67 -4.63 -7.86 1.24
N GLN A 68 -5.52 -8.39 2.08
CA GLN A 68 -6.97 -8.38 1.79
C GLN A 68 -7.55 -6.96 1.76
N VAL A 69 -7.09 -6.08 2.65
CA VAL A 69 -7.52 -4.68 2.66
C VAL A 69 -6.96 -3.94 1.44
N LEU A 70 -5.68 -4.13 1.09
CA LEU A 70 -5.09 -3.56 -0.13
C LEU A 70 -5.84 -4.02 -1.39
N ASP A 71 -6.24 -5.30 -1.45
CA ASP A 71 -7.06 -5.85 -2.53
C ASP A 71 -8.46 -5.23 -2.59
N LEU A 72 -9.10 -4.99 -1.44
CA LEU A 72 -10.39 -4.30 -1.37
C LEU A 72 -10.30 -2.84 -1.83
N LEU A 73 -9.17 -2.18 -1.52
CA LEU A 73 -8.89 -0.81 -1.95
C LEU A 73 -8.43 -0.73 -3.40
N GLU A 74 -8.19 -1.86 -4.07
CA GLU A 74 -7.60 -1.94 -5.40
C GLU A 74 -6.26 -1.18 -5.48
N ILE A 75 -5.44 -1.30 -4.44
CA ILE A 75 -4.13 -0.64 -4.34
C ILE A 75 -3.00 -1.66 -4.40
N LEU A 76 -1.93 -1.32 -5.11
CA LEU A 76 -0.67 -2.03 -5.14
C LEU A 76 0.46 -1.11 -4.65
N ILE A 77 1.36 -1.65 -3.84
CA ILE A 77 2.57 -0.96 -3.38
C ILE A 77 3.78 -1.67 -3.98
N THR A 78 4.63 -0.93 -4.69
CA THR A 78 5.86 -1.42 -5.30
C THR A 78 7.05 -0.56 -4.87
N GLU A 79 8.20 -1.20 -4.69
CA GLU A 79 9.48 -0.53 -4.45
C GLU A 79 10.28 -0.52 -5.75
N GLU A 80 10.87 0.62 -6.08
CA GLU A 80 11.78 0.85 -7.20
C GLU A 80 13.14 1.27 -6.62
N PRO A 81 13.98 0.30 -6.19
CA PRO A 81 15.21 0.59 -5.45
C PRO A 81 16.23 1.42 -6.22
N GLU A 82 16.26 1.29 -7.55
CA GLU A 82 17.16 2.04 -8.43
C GLU A 82 16.84 3.54 -8.42
N GLU A 83 15.56 3.89 -8.31
CA GLU A 83 15.07 5.27 -8.25
C GLU A 83 14.80 5.74 -6.81
N LYS A 84 14.87 4.82 -5.83
CA LYS A 84 14.51 5.04 -4.43
C LYS A 84 13.07 5.53 -4.27
N ILE A 85 12.14 4.87 -4.96
CA ILE A 85 10.72 5.24 -4.97
C ILE A 85 9.88 4.10 -4.39
N ILE A 86 8.98 4.44 -3.47
CA ILE A 86 7.83 3.59 -3.12
C ILE A 86 6.63 4.12 -3.91
N ARG A 87 6.12 3.31 -4.84
CA ARG A 87 5.00 3.68 -5.70
C ARG A 87 3.71 3.01 -5.26
N ILE A 88 2.66 3.82 -5.13
CA ILE A 88 1.29 3.37 -4.88
C ILE A 88 0.53 3.49 -6.19
N THR A 89 0.16 2.36 -6.77
CA THR A 89 -0.55 2.28 -8.05
C THR A 89 -1.90 1.61 -7.88
N LYS A 90 -2.78 1.81 -8.87
CA LYS A 90 -4.05 1.10 -8.89
C LYS A 90 -3.81 -0.35 -9.29
N LYS A 91 -4.25 -1.28 -8.46
CA LYS A 91 -4.25 -2.69 -8.80
C LYS A 91 -5.40 -2.95 -9.78
N GLU A 92 -5.10 -3.50 -10.94
CA GLU A 92 -6.15 -4.08 -11.78
C GLU A 92 -6.82 -5.22 -11.00
N SER A 93 -8.06 -4.99 -10.59
CA SER A 93 -8.85 -5.95 -9.83
C SER A 93 -9.00 -7.24 -10.63
N THR A 94 -8.43 -8.34 -10.11
CA THR A 94 -8.65 -9.68 -10.65
C THR A 94 -10.13 -10.04 -10.64
N ARG A 95 -10.91 -9.51 -9.69
CA ARG A 95 -12.38 -9.62 -9.69
C ARG A 95 -13.03 -8.97 -10.90
N VAL A 96 -12.59 -7.78 -11.29
CA VAL A 96 -13.09 -7.10 -12.50
C VAL A 96 -12.61 -7.84 -13.76
N ARG A 97 -11.38 -8.38 -13.74
CA ARG A 97 -10.86 -9.20 -14.84
C ARG A 97 -11.64 -10.50 -14.99
N ASP A 98 -11.92 -11.20 -13.90
CA ASP A 98 -12.69 -12.44 -13.85
C ASP A 98 -14.17 -12.20 -14.18
N GLN A 99 -14.76 -11.07 -13.78
CA GLN A 99 -16.10 -10.68 -14.20
C GLN A 99 -16.15 -10.31 -15.69
N LYS A 100 -15.15 -9.59 -16.21
CA LYS A 100 -15.02 -9.31 -17.65
C LYS A 100 -14.84 -10.61 -18.45
N LEU A 101 -13.95 -11.49 -18.01
CA LEU A 101 -13.73 -12.81 -18.59
C LEU A 101 -14.98 -13.68 -18.53
N ALA A 102 -15.68 -13.73 -17.39
CA ALA A 102 -16.93 -14.47 -17.25
C ALA A 102 -18.00 -13.93 -18.20
N LYS A 103 -18.10 -12.61 -18.36
CA LYS A 103 -19.03 -11.96 -19.29
C LYS A 103 -18.66 -12.21 -20.75
N GLU A 104 -17.37 -12.24 -21.10
CA GLU A 104 -16.91 -12.60 -22.44
C GLU A 104 -17.08 -14.09 -22.78
N ILE A 105 -17.01 -14.98 -21.79
CA ILE A 105 -17.15 -16.43 -21.98
C ILE A 105 -18.63 -16.86 -21.95
N TRP A 106 -19.48 -16.21 -21.15
CA TRP A 106 -20.87 -16.63 -20.90
C TRP A 106 -21.96 -15.64 -21.34
N GLY A 107 -21.61 -14.41 -21.77
CA GLY A 107 -22.54 -13.38 -22.26
C GLY A 107 -22.92 -12.32 -21.21
#